data_AF-A0A1E7HYA8-F1
#
_entry.id   AF-A0A1E7HYA8-F1
#
_cell.length_a   1.000
_cell.length_b   1.000
_cell.length_c   1.000
_cell.angle_alpha   90.00
_cell.angle_beta   90.00
_cell.angle_gamma   90.00
#
_symmetry.space_group_name_H-M   'P 1'
#
loop_
_entity.id
_entity.type
_entity.pdbx_description
1 polymer ?
#
loop_
_entity_poly.entity_id
_entity_poly.type
_entity_poly.pdbx_seq_one_letter_code
_entity_poly.pdbx_strand_id
1 'polypeptide(L)'
;MKIIFKLIFFVAVAYVSQFVFLSSASAELIEPTHNFGEKTEMTSRLTILSEPPGLKISLDGKGLGKTPAFMLEVKPGIHELRVKDSETEIYLEPGKTLKISLFKNEFVQIQVESKVVEKQQPDLEQQKQVSVPPAVQPSPAEVRTQENRDRAKDRWMRFVNGSSPSF
;
A
#
# COMPACT_ATOMS: atom_id res chain seq x y z
N MET A 1 77.88 -5.37 20.08
CA MET A 1 76.71 -4.82 19.36
C MET A 1 75.86 -5.82 18.56
N LYS A 2 76.24 -7.11 18.42
CA LYS A 2 75.46 -8.10 17.64
C LYS A 2 74.41 -8.90 18.44
N ILE A 3 74.54 -8.98 19.77
CA ILE A 3 73.63 -9.75 20.65
C ILE A 3 72.39 -8.95 21.04
N ILE A 4 72.53 -7.63 21.24
CA ILE A 4 71.43 -6.73 21.60
C ILE A 4 70.40 -6.66 20.45
N PHE A 5 70.87 -6.66 19.20
CA PHE A 5 70.01 -6.66 18.02
C PHE A 5 69.23 -7.98 17.84
N LYS A 6 69.84 -9.12 18.21
CA LYS A 6 69.19 -10.43 18.22
C LYS A 6 68.14 -10.56 19.33
N LEU A 7 68.39 -9.96 20.49
CA LEU A 7 67.47 -9.96 21.63
C LEU A 7 66.21 -9.12 21.36
N ILE A 8 66.36 -7.93 20.75
CA ILE A 8 65.25 -7.07 20.35
C ILE A 8 64.39 -7.76 19.26
N PHE A 9 65.03 -8.45 18.32
CA PHE A 9 64.32 -9.20 17.29
C PHE A 9 63.53 -10.39 17.88
N PHE A 10 64.08 -11.08 18.88
CA PHE A 10 63.39 -12.19 19.55
C PHE A 10 62.19 -11.72 20.40
N VAL A 11 62.29 -10.56 21.06
CA VAL A 11 61.18 -9.94 21.81
C VAL A 11 60.07 -9.46 20.88
N ALA A 12 60.41 -8.89 19.72
CA ALA A 12 59.42 -8.47 18.72
C ALA A 12 58.66 -9.67 18.11
N VAL A 13 59.36 -10.78 17.81
CA VAL A 13 58.73 -12.01 17.30
C VAL A 13 57.83 -12.66 18.36
N ALA A 14 58.24 -12.66 19.63
CA ALA A 14 57.41 -13.14 20.74
C ALA A 14 56.15 -12.29 20.96
N TYR A 15 56.22 -10.97 20.72
CA TYR A 15 55.08 -10.06 20.84
C TYR A 15 54.03 -10.28 19.73
N VAL A 16 54.48 -10.58 18.50
CA VAL A 16 53.57 -10.94 17.39
C VAL A 16 52.93 -12.31 17.62
N SER A 17 53.63 -13.25 18.28
CA SER A 17 53.07 -14.56 18.66
C SER A 17 51.99 -14.49 19.75
N GLN A 18 52.08 -13.55 20.69
CA GLN A 18 51.06 -13.37 21.73
C GLN A 18 49.74 -12.81 21.19
N PHE A 19 49.76 -12.14 20.03
CA PHE A 19 48.57 -11.54 19.43
C PHE A 19 47.68 -12.56 18.69
N VAL A 20 48.18 -13.77 18.43
CA VAL A 20 47.43 -14.83 17.71
C VAL A 20 46.58 -15.69 18.67
N PHE A 21 46.70 -15.52 19.99
CA PHE A 21 46.08 -16.41 20.97
C PHE A 21 44.93 -15.79 21.80
N LEU A 22 44.29 -14.72 21.34
CA LEU A 22 43.14 -14.11 22.03
C LEU A 22 41.93 -13.86 21.12
N SER A 23 41.55 -14.83 20.29
CA SER A 23 40.27 -14.77 19.56
C SER A 23 39.54 -16.11 19.49
N SER A 24 39.54 -16.83 20.60
CA SER A 24 38.57 -17.93 20.80
C SER A 24 37.94 -17.86 22.18
N ALA A 25 37.32 -16.71 22.47
CA ALA A 25 36.17 -16.69 23.36
C ALA A 25 34.94 -17.02 22.50
N SER A 26 34.65 -18.30 22.33
CA SER A 26 33.33 -18.73 21.83
C SER A 26 32.33 -18.46 22.95
N ALA A 27 31.69 -17.29 22.91
CA ALA A 27 30.50 -17.06 23.70
C ALA A 27 29.40 -17.94 23.09
N GLU A 28 29.09 -19.06 23.74
CA GLU A 28 27.81 -19.74 23.51
C GLU A 28 26.71 -18.77 23.98
N LEU A 29 26.23 -17.94 23.05
CA LEU A 29 24.96 -17.25 23.25
C LEU A 29 23.91 -18.33 23.38
N ILE A 30 23.30 -18.41 24.56
CA ILE A 30 22.03 -19.09 24.76
C ILE A 30 21.10 -18.55 23.68
N GLU A 31 20.71 -19.39 22.72
CA GLU A 31 19.76 -19.01 21.69
C GLU A 31 18.51 -18.49 22.42
N PRO A 32 18.06 -17.25 22.20
CA PRO A 32 16.75 -16.86 22.69
C PRO A 32 15.73 -17.78 21.99
N THR A 33 15.26 -18.79 22.73
CA THR A 33 14.17 -19.69 22.36
C THR A 33 12.86 -18.89 22.33
N HIS A 34 12.74 -18.01 21.36
CA HIS A 34 11.49 -17.55 20.78
C HIS A 34 11.83 -16.81 19.49
N ASN A 35 12.40 -17.53 18.51
CA ASN A 35 12.35 -17.09 17.13
C ASN A 35 10.89 -17.15 16.68
N PHE A 36 10.09 -16.17 17.10
CA PHE A 36 8.94 -15.74 16.32
C PHE A 36 9.43 -14.94 15.10
N GLY A 37 10.37 -15.56 14.38
CA GLY A 37 10.61 -15.29 12.97
C GLY A 37 9.55 -16.03 12.17
N GLU A 38 8.29 -15.96 12.57
CA GLU A 38 7.23 -16.02 11.58
C GLU A 38 7.39 -14.72 10.80
N LYS A 39 8.17 -14.78 9.73
CA LYS A 39 8.00 -13.88 8.61
C LYS A 39 6.57 -14.16 8.13
N THR A 40 5.59 -13.51 8.75
CA THR A 40 4.19 -13.58 8.33
C THR A 40 4.20 -13.12 6.89
N GLU A 41 4.11 -14.06 5.95
CA GLU A 41 4.07 -13.82 4.52
C GLU A 41 2.74 -13.10 4.24
N MET A 42 2.69 -11.79 4.54
CA MET A 42 1.53 -10.97 4.31
C MET A 42 1.33 -10.90 2.81
N THR A 43 0.27 -11.55 2.33
CA THR A 43 -0.13 -11.47 0.92
C THR A 43 -0.40 -10.01 0.56
N SER A 44 0.12 -9.59 -0.58
CA SER A 44 -0.21 -8.30 -1.17
C SER A 44 -1.54 -8.40 -1.93
N ARG A 45 -2.24 -7.28 -2.09
CA ARG A 45 -3.47 -7.24 -2.90
C ARG A 45 -3.24 -6.40 -4.15
N LEU A 46 -3.61 -6.92 -5.31
CA LEU A 46 -3.46 -6.26 -6.59
C LEU A 46 -4.82 -6.02 -7.23
N THR A 47 -5.06 -4.80 -7.70
CA THR A 47 -6.22 -4.44 -8.52
C THR A 47 -5.76 -3.89 -9.86
N ILE A 48 -6.25 -4.47 -10.95
CA ILE A 48 -5.85 -4.19 -12.32
C ILE A 48 -7.06 -3.70 -13.10
N LEU A 49 -6.97 -2.48 -13.61
CA LEU A 49 -7.99 -1.85 -14.44
C LEU A 49 -7.42 -1.59 -15.84
N SER A 50 -8.30 -1.42 -16.83
CA SER A 50 -7.88 -0.93 -18.14
C SER A 50 -8.98 -0.21 -18.88
N GLU A 51 -8.57 0.69 -19.76
CA GLU A 51 -9.41 1.30 -20.79
C GLU A 51 -8.75 1.07 -22.16
N PRO A 52 -9.35 0.25 -23.06
CA PRO A 52 -10.67 -0.39 -22.96
C PRO A 52 -10.70 -1.59 -21.97
N PRO A 53 -11.89 -2.01 -21.49
CA PRO A 53 -12.05 -3.19 -20.63
C PRO A 53 -11.91 -4.50 -21.42
N GLY A 54 -11.77 -5.63 -20.71
CA GLY A 54 -11.76 -6.97 -21.32
C GLY A 54 -10.40 -7.42 -21.89
N LEU A 55 -9.31 -6.74 -21.53
CA LEU A 55 -7.96 -7.07 -21.95
C LEU A 55 -7.42 -8.27 -21.18
N LYS A 56 -6.68 -9.17 -21.85
CA LYS A 56 -6.07 -10.33 -21.21
C LYS A 56 -5.00 -9.89 -20.21
N ILE A 57 -4.98 -10.52 -19.04
CA ILE A 57 -4.01 -10.26 -17.97
C ILE A 57 -3.15 -11.51 -17.77
N SER A 58 -1.85 -11.32 -17.63
CA SER A 58 -0.92 -12.33 -17.12
C SER A 58 0.05 -11.71 -16.12
N LEU A 59 0.39 -12.47 -15.08
CA LEU A 59 1.38 -12.10 -14.07
C LEU A 59 2.44 -13.19 -14.01
N ASP A 60 3.71 -12.84 -14.18
CA ASP A 60 4.85 -13.76 -14.27
C ASP A 60 4.61 -14.89 -15.30
N GLY A 61 4.00 -14.54 -16.44
CA GLY A 61 3.59 -15.51 -17.48
C GLY A 61 2.35 -16.35 -17.15
N LYS A 62 1.79 -16.29 -15.93
CA LYS A 62 0.55 -16.98 -15.57
C LYS A 62 -0.68 -16.14 -15.94
N GLY A 63 -1.57 -16.68 -16.75
CA GLY A 63 -2.83 -16.02 -17.11
C GLY A 63 -3.76 -15.83 -15.91
N LEU A 64 -4.18 -14.58 -15.66
CA LEU A 64 -5.10 -14.21 -14.57
C LEU A 64 -6.52 -13.87 -15.06
N GLY A 65 -6.78 -14.00 -16.36
CA GLY A 65 -8.09 -13.73 -16.97
C GLY A 65 -8.12 -12.43 -17.76
N LYS A 66 -9.13 -11.60 -17.55
CA LYS A 66 -9.35 -10.34 -18.27
C LYS A 66 -9.60 -9.18 -17.32
N THR A 67 -9.29 -7.95 -17.75
CA THR A 67 -9.61 -6.72 -17.01
C THR A 67 -11.12 -6.46 -17.00
N PRO A 68 -11.65 -5.88 -15.91
CA PRO A 68 -10.98 -5.56 -14.65
C PRO A 68 -10.79 -6.79 -13.74
N ALA A 69 -9.67 -6.84 -13.00
CA ALA A 69 -9.41 -7.84 -11.98
C ALA A 69 -9.24 -7.17 -10.62
N PHE A 70 -10.01 -7.61 -9.63
CA PHE A 70 -10.08 -6.99 -8.30
C PHE A 70 -9.52 -7.92 -7.24
N MET A 71 -8.83 -7.33 -6.26
CA MET A 71 -8.43 -8.00 -5.01
C MET A 71 -7.67 -9.32 -5.22
N LEU A 72 -6.75 -9.34 -6.17
CA LEU A 72 -5.90 -10.49 -6.41
C LEU A 72 -4.88 -10.61 -5.27
N GLU A 73 -4.90 -11.74 -4.57
CA GLU A 73 -3.88 -12.05 -3.56
C GLU A 73 -2.64 -12.58 -4.27
N VAL A 74 -1.55 -11.82 -4.14
CA VAL A 74 -0.27 -12.12 -4.78
C VAL A 74 0.81 -12.10 -3.72
N LYS A 75 1.82 -12.95 -3.87
CA LYS A 75 3.00 -12.91 -3.01
C LYS A 75 3.64 -11.52 -3.10
N PRO A 76 4.18 -10.99 -2.00
CA PRO A 76 4.96 -9.77 -2.07
C PRO A 76 6.26 -10.00 -2.84
N GLY A 77 6.75 -8.97 -3.52
CA GLY A 77 7.95 -9.06 -4.36
C GLY A 77 7.81 -8.35 -5.69
N ILE A 78 8.80 -8.59 -6.55
CA ILE A 78 8.83 -8.08 -7.92
C ILE A 78 8.06 -9.06 -8.80
N HIS A 79 7.12 -8.53 -9.58
CA HIS A 79 6.30 -9.30 -10.51
C HIS A 79 6.27 -8.62 -11.88
N GLU A 80 6.22 -9.44 -12.93
CA GLU A 80 6.06 -8.99 -14.29
C GLU A 80 4.57 -9.01 -14.66
N LEU A 81 3.97 -7.83 -14.79
CA LEU A 81 2.57 -7.68 -15.18
C LEU A 81 2.49 -7.42 -16.68
N ARG A 82 1.76 -8.27 -17.38
CA ARG A 82 1.39 -8.05 -18.79
C ARG A 82 -0.12 -7.91 -18.93
N VAL A 83 -0.54 -6.83 -19.58
CA VAL A 83 -1.93 -6.58 -19.96
C VAL A 83 -1.96 -6.40 -21.47
N LYS A 84 -2.58 -7.35 -22.17
CA LYS A 84 -2.58 -7.46 -23.64
C LYS A 84 -1.14 -7.52 -24.19
N ASP A 85 -0.66 -6.44 -24.82
CA ASP A 85 0.66 -6.31 -25.43
C ASP A 85 1.59 -5.37 -24.63
N SER A 86 1.10 -4.79 -23.53
CA SER A 86 1.86 -3.89 -22.65
C SER A 86 2.37 -4.68 -21.44
N GLU A 87 3.64 -4.48 -21.10
CA GLU A 87 4.34 -5.17 -20.02
C GLU A 87 5.00 -4.16 -19.08
N THR A 88 4.94 -4.41 -17.78
CA THR A 88 5.58 -3.58 -16.75
C THR A 88 6.01 -4.43 -15.57
N GLU A 89 7.12 -4.03 -14.95
CA GLU A 89 7.54 -4.57 -13.67
C GLU A 89 6.81 -3.82 -12.55
N ILE A 90 6.25 -4.54 -11.59
CA ILE A 90 5.60 -3.98 -10.40
C ILE A 90 6.23 -4.55 -9.14
N TYR A 91 6.39 -3.71 -8.13
CA TYR A 91 6.79 -4.14 -6.80
C TYR A 91 5.58 -4.16 -5.87
N LEU A 92 5.29 -5.33 -5.33
CA LEU A 92 4.22 -5.57 -4.39
C LEU A 92 4.76 -5.59 -2.96
N GLU A 93 4.47 -4.54 -2.22
CA GLU A 93 4.80 -4.47 -0.80
C GLU A 93 3.92 -5.44 0.02
N PRO A 94 4.50 -6.14 1.01
CA PRO A 94 3.77 -7.07 1.87
C PRO A 94 2.65 -6.35 2.64
N GLY A 95 1.44 -6.91 2.60
CA GLY A 95 0.27 -6.36 3.29
C GLY A 95 -0.30 -5.06 2.69
N LYS A 96 0.28 -4.52 1.61
CA LYS A 96 -0.27 -3.35 0.91
C LYS A 96 -1.15 -3.74 -0.26
N THR A 97 -1.98 -2.79 -0.67
CA THR A 97 -2.82 -2.91 -1.88
C THR A 97 -2.28 -2.01 -2.98
N LEU A 98 -1.86 -2.60 -4.10
CA LEU A 98 -1.49 -1.88 -5.30
C LEU A 98 -2.68 -1.78 -6.24
N LYS A 99 -2.98 -0.56 -6.71
CA LYS A 99 -3.97 -0.33 -7.77
C LYS A 99 -3.27 0.21 -9.00
N ILE A 100 -3.45 -0.46 -10.13
CA ILE A 100 -2.81 -0.10 -11.39
C ILE A 100 -3.86 -0.09 -12.52
N SER A 101 -3.75 0.87 -13.42
CA SER A 101 -4.64 1.01 -14.59
C SER A 101 -3.82 1.12 -15.85
N LEU A 102 -4.23 0.42 -16.91
CA LEU A 102 -3.69 0.62 -18.26
C LEU A 102 -4.58 1.63 -19.01
N PHE A 103 -4.02 2.76 -19.40
CA PHE A 103 -4.68 3.81 -20.19
C PHE A 103 -3.79 4.22 -21.35
N LYS A 104 -4.31 4.18 -22.59
CA LYS A 104 -3.52 4.52 -23.80
C LYS A 104 -2.17 3.78 -23.89
N ASN A 105 -2.17 2.50 -23.52
CA ASN A 105 -0.97 1.64 -23.46
C ASN A 105 0.08 2.04 -22.42
N GLU A 106 -0.23 2.96 -21.51
CA GLU A 106 0.62 3.38 -20.40
C GLU A 106 0.02 2.91 -19.06
N PHE A 107 0.87 2.44 -18.16
CA PHE A 107 0.45 2.01 -16.82
C PHE A 107 0.48 3.20 -15.86
N VAL A 108 -0.62 3.38 -15.13
CA VAL A 108 -0.76 4.42 -14.11
C VAL A 108 -1.05 3.75 -12.76
N GLN A 109 -0.17 3.96 -11.79
CA GLN A 109 -0.41 3.54 -10.41
C GLN A 109 -1.33 4.56 -9.72
N ILE A 110 -2.47 4.08 -9.23
CA ILE A 110 -3.41 4.88 -8.46
C ILE A 110 -2.95 4.82 -7.01
N GLN A 111 -2.23 5.85 -6.56
CA GLN A 111 -1.88 6.00 -5.15
C GLN A 111 -3.18 6.18 -4.36
N VAL A 112 -3.58 5.15 -3.62
CA VAL A 112 -4.61 5.32 -2.59
C VAL A 112 -3.89 5.99 -1.43
N GLU A 113 -3.88 7.33 -1.43
CA GLU A 113 -3.50 8.11 -0.26
C GLU A 113 -4.48 7.72 0.85
N SER A 114 -4.10 6.76 1.69
CA SER A 114 -4.77 6.49 2.94
C SER A 114 -4.47 7.68 3.84
N LYS A 115 -5.23 8.77 3.67
CA LYS A 115 -5.42 9.73 4.75
C LYS A 115 -6.05 8.90 5.86
N VAL A 116 -5.20 8.40 6.76
CA VAL A 116 -5.60 7.76 8.00
C VAL A 116 -6.52 8.77 8.65
N VAL A 117 -7.83 8.52 8.58
CA VAL A 117 -8.78 9.17 9.46
C VAL A 117 -8.48 8.55 10.81
N GLU A 118 -7.47 9.12 11.48
CA GLU A 118 -7.24 8.95 12.88
C GLU A 118 -8.56 9.32 13.55
N LYS A 119 -9.24 8.31 14.09
CA LYS A 119 -10.40 8.50 14.95
C LYS A 119 -9.91 9.23 16.19
N GLN A 120 -9.75 10.55 16.11
CA GLN A 120 -9.86 11.40 17.27
C GLN A 120 -11.32 11.34 17.71
N GLN A 121 -11.54 10.55 18.76
CA GLN A 121 -12.71 10.63 19.61
C GLN A 121 -12.90 12.12 19.95
N PRO A 122 -13.99 12.80 19.53
CA PRO A 122 -14.26 14.12 20.03
C PRO A 122 -14.82 13.94 21.44
N ASP A 123 -13.96 14.17 22.43
CA ASP A 123 -14.43 14.66 23.72
C ASP A 123 -15.23 15.95 23.48
N LEU A 124 -16.33 16.03 24.20
CA LEU A 124 -17.28 17.12 24.18
C LEU A 124 -16.60 18.45 24.59
N GLU A 125 -17.21 19.57 24.17
CA GLU A 125 -16.97 20.96 24.59
C GLU A 125 -15.79 21.68 23.88
N GLN A 126 -15.92 22.84 23.21
CA GLN A 126 -16.83 23.98 23.33
C GLN A 126 -16.88 24.80 22.01
N GLN A 127 -17.97 25.54 21.87
CA GLN A 127 -18.35 26.47 20.80
C GLN A 127 -17.41 27.69 20.65
N LYS A 128 -17.08 28.09 19.40
CA LYS A 128 -17.11 29.52 18.97
C LYS A 128 -16.97 29.73 17.44
N GLN A 129 -18.12 29.91 16.79
CA GLN A 129 -18.44 30.81 15.67
C GLN A 129 -17.29 31.44 14.84
N VAL A 130 -17.23 31.07 13.55
CA VAL A 130 -16.89 31.98 12.42
C VAL A 130 -17.77 31.64 11.20
N SER A 131 -18.72 32.54 10.93
CA SER A 131 -19.53 32.82 9.71
C SER A 131 -19.73 31.73 8.63
N VAL A 132 -20.94 31.19 8.59
CA VAL A 132 -21.53 30.43 7.46
C VAL A 132 -22.24 31.42 6.51
N PRO A 133 -22.07 31.37 5.18
CA PRO A 133 -23.03 31.98 4.26
C PRO A 133 -24.42 31.34 4.50
N PRO A 134 -25.54 32.04 4.29
CA PRO A 134 -26.84 31.53 4.72
C PRO A 134 -27.15 30.24 3.95
N ALA A 135 -27.05 29.11 4.65
CA ALA A 135 -27.70 27.90 4.24
C ALA A 135 -29.19 28.24 4.10
N VAL A 136 -29.75 28.03 2.91
CA VAL A 136 -31.20 27.85 2.77
C VAL A 136 -31.54 26.70 3.71
N GLN A 137 -32.15 27.06 4.84
CA GLN A 137 -32.59 26.11 5.85
C GLN A 137 -33.53 25.12 5.15
N PRO A 138 -33.39 23.81 5.33
CA PRO A 138 -34.46 22.91 4.94
C PRO A 138 -35.71 23.33 5.74
N SER A 139 -36.75 23.73 5.01
CA SER A 139 -38.05 24.13 5.56
C SER A 139 -38.58 23.06 6.54
N PRO A 140 -39.25 23.43 7.64
CA PRO A 140 -39.63 22.50 8.69
C PRO A 140 -40.61 21.44 8.16
N ALA A 141 -40.22 20.17 8.27
CA ALA A 141 -41.10 19.01 8.20
C ALA A 141 -41.97 18.88 6.93
N GLU A 142 -41.37 18.75 5.74
CA GLU A 142 -42.06 18.08 4.65
C GLU A 142 -42.12 16.57 4.96
N VAL A 143 -43.29 16.16 5.46
CA VAL A 143 -43.68 14.77 5.64
C VAL A 143 -43.21 13.96 4.41
N ARG A 144 -42.44 12.90 4.65
CA ARG A 144 -42.04 11.92 3.63
C ARG A 144 -43.28 11.11 3.22
N THR A 145 -44.25 11.76 2.58
CA THR A 145 -45.40 11.10 1.99
C THR A 145 -44.96 10.33 0.76
N GLN A 146 -45.67 9.24 0.46
CA GLN A 146 -45.43 8.45 -0.74
C GLN A 146 -45.56 9.32 -2.00
N GLU A 147 -46.48 10.26 -1.99
CA GLU A 147 -46.69 11.24 -3.05
C GLU A 147 -45.44 12.08 -3.34
N ASN A 148 -44.73 12.54 -2.31
CA ASN A 148 -43.48 13.27 -2.50
C ASN A 148 -42.38 12.40 -3.12
N ARG A 149 -42.34 11.09 -2.80
CA ARG A 149 -41.40 10.15 -3.43
C ARG A 149 -41.74 9.93 -4.89
N ASP A 150 -43.03 9.85 -5.23
CA ASP A 150 -43.46 9.60 -6.60
C ASP A 150 -43.26 10.84 -7.48
N ARG A 151 -43.54 12.05 -6.96
CA ARG A 151 -43.16 13.31 -7.62
C ARG A 151 -41.66 13.43 -7.84
N ALA A 152 -40.84 13.02 -6.87
CA ALA A 152 -39.38 13.04 -7.00
C ALA A 152 -38.89 12.06 -8.08
N LYS A 153 -39.46 10.85 -8.15
CA LYS A 153 -39.16 9.89 -9.21
C LYS A 153 -39.55 10.41 -10.59
N ASP A 154 -40.73 11.01 -10.71
CA ASP A 154 -41.22 11.55 -11.98
C ASP A 154 -40.36 12.72 -12.47
N ARG A 155 -39.89 13.58 -11.56
CA ARG A 155 -38.88 14.61 -11.87
C ARG A 155 -37.55 14.01 -12.31
N TRP A 156 -37.09 12.95 -11.65
CA TRP A 156 -35.85 12.25 -12.02
C TRP A 156 -35.96 11.61 -13.41
N MET A 157 -37.10 11.01 -13.74
CA MET A 157 -37.34 10.43 -15.07
C MET A 157 -37.33 11.50 -16.17
N ARG A 158 -37.92 12.68 -15.92
CA ARG A 158 -37.84 13.81 -16.86
C ARG A 158 -36.42 14.36 -17.03
N PHE A 159 -35.58 14.27 -16.01
CA PHE A 159 -34.18 14.64 -16.14
C PHE A 159 -33.41 13.64 -17.00
N VAL A 160 -33.53 12.33 -16.70
CA VAL A 160 -32.83 11.26 -17.42
C VAL A 160 -33.19 11.24 -18.91
N ASN A 161 -34.45 11.55 -19.25
CA ASN A 161 -34.91 11.60 -20.64
C ASN A 161 -34.76 12.98 -21.31
N GLY A 162 -34.13 13.95 -20.65
CA GLY A 162 -33.86 15.29 -21.19
C GLY A 162 -35.08 16.19 -21.39
N SER A 163 -36.25 15.80 -20.89
CA SER A 163 -37.50 16.57 -20.99
C SER A 163 -37.76 17.45 -19.75
N SER A 164 -36.72 17.68 -18.93
CA SER A 164 -36.81 18.56 -17.76
C SER A 164 -36.96 20.01 -18.22
N PRO A 165 -37.97 20.76 -17.74
CA PRO A 165 -38.20 22.15 -18.13
C PRO A 165 -37.16 23.14 -17.56
N SER A 166 -36.25 22.67 -16.69
CA SER A 166 -35.20 23.49 -16.09
C SER A 166 -33.84 22.79 -16.22
N PHE A 167 -32.85 23.53 -16.74
CA PHE A 167 -31.41 23.24 -16.73
C PHE A 167 -30.69 24.28 -15.88
#